data_AF-A0A1S1J6F7-F1
#
_entry.id   AF-A0A1S1J6F7-F1
#
_cell.length_a   1.000
_cell.length_b   1.000
_cell.length_c   1.000
_cell.angle_alpha   90.00
_cell.angle_beta   90.00
_cell.angle_gamma   90.00
#
_symmetry.space_group_name_H-M   'P 1'
#
loop_
_entity.id
_entity.type
_entity.pdbx_description
1 polymer ?
#
loop_
_entity_poly.entity_id
_entity_poly.type
_entity_poly.pdbx_seq_one_letter_code
_entity_poly.pdbx_strand_id
1 'polypeptide(L)'
;MNTKQSSFSALELDRIIEMAWEDRTTFDAIKFQFHLSEADVKALMKKELKFSSYKLWRKRVENCRTKHAAKRPSEIDRFKCSRQRVISNNKISKRR
;
A
#
# COMPACT_ATOMS: atom_id res chain seq x y z
N MET A 1 18.51 5.52 15.83
CA MET A 1 17.73 4.52 15.05
C MET A 1 17.45 5.12 13.69
N ASN A 2 18.04 4.54 12.64
CA ASN A 2 18.20 5.14 11.32
C ASN A 2 16.86 5.51 10.67
N THR A 3 16.60 6.80 10.53
CA THR A 3 15.59 7.31 9.61
C THR A 3 16.15 7.21 8.20
N LYS A 4 15.85 6.12 7.48
CA LYS A 4 16.01 6.10 6.02
C LYS A 4 15.02 7.11 5.45
N GLN A 5 15.45 8.35 5.29
CA GLN A 5 14.77 9.34 4.46
C GLN A 5 15.04 8.95 3.01
N SER A 6 14.31 7.95 2.51
CA SER A 6 14.21 7.73 1.08
C SER A 6 13.49 8.94 0.50
N SER A 7 14.18 9.70 -0.36
CA SER A 7 13.57 10.79 -1.12
C SER A 7 12.65 10.15 -2.16
N PHE A 8 11.40 9.89 -1.77
CA PHE A 8 10.38 9.40 -2.68
C PHE A 8 9.91 10.54 -3.58
N SER A 9 9.74 10.26 -4.87
CA SER A 9 9.09 11.20 -5.77
C SER A 9 7.63 11.42 -5.36
N ALA A 10 7.05 12.57 -5.72
CA ALA A 10 5.65 12.86 -5.40
C ALA A 10 4.69 11.77 -5.89
N LEU A 11 4.98 11.16 -7.04
CA LEU A 11 4.21 10.04 -7.60
C LEU A 11 4.31 8.77 -6.76
N GLU A 12 5.50 8.48 -6.21
CA GLU A 12 5.68 7.34 -5.32
C GLU A 12 5.00 7.56 -3.97
N LEU A 13 5.05 8.78 -3.43
CA LEU A 13 4.32 9.15 -2.21
C LEU A 13 2.82 8.97 -2.39
N ASP A 14 2.24 9.52 -3.47
CA ASP A 14 0.83 9.35 -3.78
C ASP A 14 0.47 7.87 -3.93
N ARG A 15 1.33 7.09 -4.58
CA ARG A 15 1.11 5.65 -4.76
C ARG A 15 1.16 4.88 -3.43
N ILE A 16 2.09 5.21 -2.54
CA ILE A 16 2.20 4.62 -1.21
C ILE A 16 0.97 4.97 -0.38
N ILE A 17 0.49 6.22 -0.44
CA ILE A 17 -0.71 6.67 0.27
C ILE A 17 -1.95 5.95 -0.26
N GLU A 18 -2.10 5.85 -1.59
CA GLU A 18 -3.19 5.11 -2.24
C GLU A 18 -3.19 3.63 -1.79
N MET A 19 -2.02 2.99 -1.84
CA MET A 19 -1.85 1.61 -1.40
C MET A 19 -2.10 1.43 0.09
N ALA A 20 -1.71 2.39 0.93
CA ALA A 20 -1.94 2.33 2.37
C ALA A 20 -3.42 2.52 2.74
N TRP A 21 -4.20 3.26 1.92
CA TRP A 21 -5.64 3.44 2.10
C TRP A 21 -6.49 2.28 1.57
N GLU A 22 -5.98 1.47 0.64
CA GLU A 22 -6.72 0.31 0.14
C GLU A 22 -6.74 -0.82 1.19
N ASP A 23 -7.93 -1.15 1.68
CA ASP A 23 -8.12 -2.15 2.76
C ASP A 23 -7.61 -3.56 2.43
N ARG A 24 -7.30 -3.84 1.15
CA ARG A 24 -6.80 -5.15 0.68
C ARG A 24 -5.30 -5.19 0.41
N THR A 25 -4.60 -4.07 0.51
CA THR A 25 -3.16 -4.03 0.30
C THR A 25 -2.46 -4.37 1.62
N THR A 26 -1.74 -5.48 1.61
CA THR A 26 -0.95 -5.89 2.77
C THR A 26 0.27 -4.98 2.92
N PHE A 27 0.74 -4.81 4.16
CA PHE A 27 2.00 -4.12 4.39
C PHE A 27 3.19 -4.84 3.73
N ASP A 28 3.08 -6.16 3.53
CA ASP A 28 4.07 -6.95 2.78
C ASP A 28 4.15 -6.55 1.30
N ALA A 29 3.03 -6.23 0.66
CA ALA A 29 3.05 -5.74 -0.73
C ALA A 29 3.72 -4.35 -0.84
N ILE A 30 3.45 -3.46 0.11
CA ILE A 30 4.11 -2.15 0.20
C ILE A 30 5.61 -2.33 0.46
N LYS A 31 5.98 -3.25 1.35
CA LYS A 31 7.38 -3.60 1.63
C LYS A 31 8.08 -4.19 0.41
N PHE A 32 7.40 -5.03 -0.38
CA PHE A 32 7.98 -5.63 -1.58
C PHE A 32 8.24 -4.58 -2.68
N GLN A 33 7.33 -3.62 -2.88
CA GLN A 33 7.48 -2.61 -3.93
C GLN A 33 8.36 -1.43 -3.51
N PHE A 34 8.18 -0.91 -2.31
CA PHE A 34 8.81 0.34 -1.84
C PHE A 34 9.87 0.13 -0.76
N HIS A 35 10.11 -1.12 -0.35
CA HIS A 35 11.06 -1.46 0.71
C HIS A 35 10.77 -0.76 2.06
N LEU A 36 9.52 -0.36 2.26
CA LEU A 36 9.03 0.29 3.47
C LEU A 36 8.48 -0.75 4.45
N SER A 37 8.96 -0.69 5.69
CA SER A 37 8.36 -1.48 6.76
C SER A 37 6.99 -0.92 7.16
N GLU A 38 6.17 -1.71 7.85
CA GLU A 38 4.90 -1.22 8.41
C GLU A 38 5.09 0.02 9.30
N ALA A 39 6.18 0.07 10.06
CA ALA A 39 6.51 1.21 10.91
C ALA A 39 6.79 2.46 10.07
N ASP A 40 7.53 2.32 8.97
CA ASP A 40 7.84 3.43 8.06
C ASP A 40 6.59 3.95 7.36
N VAL A 41 5.69 3.06 6.91
CA VAL A 41 4.39 3.44 6.32
C VAL A 41 3.52 4.19 7.32
N LYS A 42 3.48 3.73 8.58
CA LYS A 42 2.74 4.44 9.66
C LYS A 42 3.33 5.83 9.91
N ALA A 43 4.65 5.96 9.92
CA ALA A 43 5.32 7.24 10.10
C ALA A 43 5.04 8.19 8.91
N LEU A 44 5.10 7.66 7.68
CA LEU A 44 4.79 8.39 6.46
C LEU A 44 3.34 8.88 6.44
N MET A 45 2.39 8.01 6.71
CA MET A 45 0.96 8.35 6.78
C MET A 45 0.66 9.38 7.86
N LYS A 46 1.38 9.36 8.99
CA LYS A 46 1.24 10.37 10.05
C LYS A 46 1.76 11.73 9.63
N LYS A 47 2.78 11.78 8.76
CA LYS A 47 3.39 13.01 8.24
C LYS A 47 2.53 13.64 7.13
N GLU A 48 1.98 12.82 6.24
CA GLU A 48 1.27 13.29 5.05
C GLU A 48 -0.22 13.59 5.30
N LEU A 49 -0.88 12.86 6.21
CA LEU A 49 -2.30 13.05 6.48
C LEU A 49 -2.59 14.01 7.62
N LYS A 50 -3.73 14.69 7.53
CA LYS A 50 -4.34 15.36 8.69
C LYS A 50 -4.62 14.35 9.80
N PHE A 51 -4.46 14.79 11.05
CA PHE A 51 -4.59 13.94 12.23
C PHE A 51 -5.93 13.18 12.31
N SER A 52 -7.03 13.84 11.92
CA SER A 52 -8.38 13.23 11.85
C SER A 52 -8.44 12.07 10.84
N SER A 53 -7.89 12.27 9.64
CA SER A 53 -7.78 11.23 8.60
C SER A 53 -6.88 10.08 9.03
N TYR A 54 -5.74 10.39 9.67
CA TYR A 54 -4.83 9.38 10.22
C TYR A 54 -5.51 8.51 11.29
N LYS A 55 -6.31 9.11 12.18
CA LYS A 55 -7.09 8.36 13.19
C LYS A 55 -8.10 7.41 12.55
N LEU A 56 -8.76 7.83 11.47
CA LEU A 56 -9.71 7.01 10.73
C LEU A 56 -9.01 5.84 10.04
N TRP A 57 -7.88 6.11 9.38
CA TRP A 57 -7.04 5.11 8.75
C TRP A 57 -6.52 4.08 9.77
N ARG A 58 -6.04 4.54 10.94
CA ARG A 58 -5.59 3.64 12.02
C ARG A 58 -6.67 2.67 12.47
N LYS A 59 -7.91 3.15 12.67
CA LYS A 59 -9.04 2.29 13.01
C LYS A 59 -9.29 1.22 11.93
N ARG A 60 -9.18 1.56 10.65
CA ARG A 60 -9.34 0.60 9.54
C ARG A 60 -8.22 -0.43 9.51
N VAL A 61 -6.97 0.03 9.67
CA VAL A 61 -5.78 -0.84 9.72
C VAL A 61 -5.83 -1.82 10.88
N GLU A 62 -6.23 -1.37 12.07
CA GLU A 62 -6.36 -2.21 13.27
C GLU A 62 -7.50 -3.24 13.14
N ASN A 63 -8.60 -2.85 12.49
CA ASN A 63 -9.74 -3.75 12.23
C ASN A 63 -9.49 -4.76 11.09
N CYS A 64 -8.44 -4.58 10.28
CA CYS A 64 -8.07 -5.54 9.22
C CYS A 64 -7.39 -6.79 9.79
N ARG A 65 -8.21 -7.75 10.27
CA ARG A 65 -7.74 -9.04 10.81
C ARG A 65 -7.09 -9.97 9.78
N THR A 66 -7.23 -9.69 8.48
CA THR A 66 -6.73 -10.45 7.33
C THR A 66 -5.41 -9.92 6.76
N LYS A 67 -4.69 -9.05 7.49
CA LYS A 67 -3.49 -8.36 6.98
C LYS A 67 -2.23 -9.22 6.79
N HIS A 68 -2.22 -10.45 7.28
CA HIS A 68 -1.17 -11.42 7.01
C HIS A 68 -1.70 -12.48 6.06
N ALA A 69 -0.92 -12.81 5.02
CA ALA A 69 -1.25 -13.86 4.06
C ALA A 69 -1.63 -15.19 4.76
N ALA A 70 -1.02 -15.47 5.92
CA ALA A 70 -1.28 -16.65 6.75
C ALA A 70 -2.70 -16.75 7.34
N LYS A 71 -3.45 -15.63 7.42
CA LYS A 71 -4.83 -15.60 7.97
C LYS A 71 -5.90 -15.58 6.88
N ARG A 72 -5.51 -15.69 5.61
CA ARG A 72 -6.42 -15.65 4.46
C ARG A 72 -6.99 -17.05 4.26
N PRO A 73 -8.33 -17.22 4.17
CA PRO A 73 -8.90 -18.53 3.83
C PRO A 73 -8.45 -18.95 2.44
N SER A 74 -8.07 -20.22 2.29
CA SER A 74 -7.53 -20.81 1.05
C SER A 74 -8.47 -20.71 -0.15
N GLU A 75 -9.78 -20.53 0.09
CA GLU A 75 -10.80 -20.40 -0.94
C GLU A 75 -10.76 -19.04 -1.68
N ILE A 76 -10.03 -18.05 -1.16
CA ILE A 76 -9.90 -16.74 -1.81
C ILE A 76 -8.63 -16.69 -2.67
N ASP A 77 -8.73 -17.25 -3.88
CA ASP A 77 -7.69 -17.21 -4.93
C ASP A 77 -7.68 -15.88 -5.72
N ARG A 78 -8.63 -14.98 -5.45
CA ARG A 78 -8.69 -13.70 -6.16
C ARG A 78 -7.49 -12.81 -5.78
N PHE A 79 -6.44 -12.88 -6.58
CA PHE A 79 -5.26 -12.00 -6.57
C PHE A 79 -5.62 -10.58 -7.04
N LYS A 80 -6.71 -10.43 -7.80
CA LYS A 80 -7.15 -9.15 -8.39
C LYS A 80 -8.62 -8.86 -8.09
N CYS A 81 -8.95 -7.59 -7.89
CA CYS A 81 -10.34 -7.13 -7.88
C CYS A 81 -10.89 -7.05 -9.31
N SER A 82 -12.16 -7.38 -9.52
CA SER A 82 -12.82 -7.23 -10.83
C SER A 82 -12.77 -5.80 -11.39
N ARG A 83 -12.66 -4.79 -10.53
CA ARG A 83 -12.52 -3.37 -10.90
C ARG A 83 -11.05 -2.91 -11.03
N GLN A 84 -10.09 -3.78 -10.74
CA GLN A 84 -8.66 -3.46 -10.84
C GLN A 84 -8.27 -3.45 -12.32
N ARG A 85 -8.08 -2.25 -12.89
CA ARG A 85 -7.53 -2.13 -14.25
C ARG A 85 -6.12 -2.73 -14.25
N VAL A 86 -5.81 -3.53 -15.26
CA VAL A 86 -4.43 -3.96 -15.51
C VAL A 86 -3.63 -2.69 -15.77
N ILE A 87 -2.75 -2.31 -14.83
CA ILE A 87 -1.76 -1.26 -15.07
C ILE A 87 -0.69 -1.88 -15.96
N SER A 88 -1.04 -2.15 -17.22
CA SER A 88 -0.03 -2.37 -18.23
C SER A 88 0.53 -0.99 -18.53
N ASN A 89 1.59 -0.60 -17.82
CA ASN A 89 2.49 0.47 -18.27
C ASN A 89 3.27 0.04 -19.53
N ASN A 90 2.66 -0.77 -20.41
CA ASN A 90 3.26 -1.20 -21.64
C ASN A 90 3.10 -0.06 -22.66
N LYS A 91 3.93 0.96 -22.49
CA LYS A 91 4.18 2.03 -23.47
C LYS A 91 4.87 1.50 -24.75
N ILE A 92 5.18 0.18 -24.80
CA ILE A 92 5.99 -0.48 -25.82
C ILE A 92 5.14 -1.32 -26.80
N SER A 93 3.81 -1.35 -26.72
CA SER A 93 3.00 -2.07 -27.72
C SER A 93 2.81 -1.34 -29.06
N LYS A 94 3.48 -0.19 -29.28
CA LYS A 94 3.42 0.58 -30.54
C LYS A 94 4.80 0.84 -31.19
N ARG A 95 5.74 -0.11 -31.12
CA ARG A 95 6.95 -0.07 -31.96
C ARG A 95 6.89 -1.15 -33.03
N ARG A 96 6.51 -0.68 -34.23
CA ARG A 96 6.49 -1.27 -35.58
C ARG A 96 5.69 -2.55 -35.79
#